data_AF-A0A2V7BDT9-F1
#
_entry.id   AF-A0A2V7BDT9-F1
#
_cell.length_a   1.000
_cell.length_b   1.000
_cell.length_c   1.000
_cell.angle_alpha   90.00
_cell.angle_beta   90.00
_cell.angle_gamma   90.00
#
_symmetry.space_group_name_H-M   'P 1'
#
loop_
_entity.id
_entity.type
_entity.pdbx_description
1 polymer ?
#
loop_
_entity_poly.entity_id
_entity_poly.type
_entity_poly.pdbx_seq_one_letter_code
_entity_poly.pdbx_strand_id
1 'polypeptide(L)'
;YADRQGPAEYNKLLARQRAEAVKQFLVELGVPDPSVKVAAVGPDGAICDEPSRECQQLNRRVHVEIRKLTHAAATSVRAVSAEGRESVRDTNDQP
;
A
#
# COMPACT_ATOMS: atom_id res chain seq x y z
N TYR A 1 7.15 -9.05 -7.30
CA TYR A 1 7.01 -10.32 -8.07
C TYR A 1 7.67 -11.45 -7.28
N ALA A 2 7.36 -12.68 -7.63
CA ALA A 2 8.01 -13.88 -7.11
C ALA A 2 8.14 -14.91 -8.25
N ASP A 3 9.08 -15.84 -8.11
CA ASP A 3 9.13 -16.99 -9.01
C ASP A 3 8.00 -17.99 -8.66
N ARG A 4 7.93 -19.09 -9.41
CA ARG A 4 6.87 -20.10 -9.25
C ARG A 4 7.18 -21.15 -8.18
N GLN A 5 8.27 -21.01 -7.43
CA GLN A 5 8.63 -22.01 -6.44
C GLN A 5 7.73 -21.90 -5.21
N GLY A 6 7.02 -22.98 -4.89
CA GLY A 6 6.10 -23.04 -3.76
C GLY A 6 4.69 -22.52 -4.07
N PRO A 7 3.82 -22.42 -3.04
CA PRO A 7 2.41 -22.10 -3.22
C PRO A 7 2.20 -20.70 -3.80
N ALA A 8 1.28 -20.57 -4.76
CA ALA A 8 0.99 -19.29 -5.43
C ALA A 8 0.56 -18.18 -4.44
N GLU A 9 -0.28 -18.51 -3.47
CA GLU A 9 -0.74 -17.56 -2.46
C GLU A 9 0.39 -17.10 -1.53
N TYR A 10 1.32 -17.99 -1.19
CA TYR A 10 2.53 -17.62 -0.46
C TYR A 10 3.39 -16.66 -1.31
N ASN A 11 3.56 -16.94 -2.60
CA ASN A 11 4.34 -16.10 -3.50
C ASN A 11 3.70 -14.72 -3.72
N LYS A 12 2.37 -14.60 -3.69
CA LYS A 12 1.66 -13.31 -3.68
C LYS A 12 1.93 -12.53 -2.39
N LEU A 13 1.85 -13.18 -1.22
CA LEU A 13 2.19 -12.56 0.07
C LEU A 13 3.66 -12.09 0.10
N LEU A 14 4.58 -12.94 -0.35
CA LEU A 14 6.00 -12.62 -0.43
C LEU A 14 6.26 -11.43 -1.38
N ALA A 15 5.58 -11.39 -2.53
CA ALA A 15 5.67 -10.26 -3.45
C ALA A 15 5.17 -8.96 -2.80
N ARG A 16 4.10 -9.02 -1.99
CA ARG A 16 3.59 -7.86 -1.23
C ARG A 16 4.58 -7.37 -0.19
N GLN A 17 5.11 -8.26 0.65
CA GLN A 17 6.09 -7.91 1.68
C GLN A 17 7.35 -7.25 1.08
N ARG A 18 7.86 -7.79 -0.03
CA ARG A 18 8.98 -7.19 -0.76
C ARG A 18 8.68 -5.77 -1.26
N ALA A 19 7.47 -5.56 -1.79
CA ALA A 19 7.05 -4.26 -2.28
C ALA A 19 6.79 -3.25 -1.12
N GLU A 20 6.27 -3.71 0.01
CA GLU A 20 6.13 -2.91 1.24
C GLU A 20 7.49 -2.46 1.78
N ALA A 21 8.50 -3.33 1.79
CA ALA A 21 9.86 -2.96 2.19
C ALA A 21 10.46 -1.88 1.29
N VAL A 22 10.25 -1.96 -0.03
CA VAL A 22 10.68 -0.92 -0.97
C VAL A 22 9.92 0.39 -0.74
N LYS A 23 8.59 0.33 -0.48
CA LYS A 23 7.81 1.51 -0.12
C LYS A 23 8.38 2.19 1.14
N GLN A 24 8.63 1.43 2.20
CA GLN A 24 9.20 1.95 3.45
C GLN A 24 10.53 2.66 3.21
N PHE A 25 11.44 2.03 2.46
CA PHE A 25 12.71 2.64 2.09
C PHE A 25 12.54 3.96 1.31
N LEU A 26 11.60 4.04 0.36
CA LEU A 26 11.34 5.29 -0.37
C LEU A 26 10.76 6.38 0.55
N VAL A 27 9.91 6.01 1.52
CA VAL A 27 9.36 6.93 2.50
C VAL A 27 10.45 7.48 3.42
N GLU A 28 11.39 6.64 3.86
CA GLU A 28 12.56 7.06 4.63
C GLU A 28 13.44 8.06 3.87
N LEU A 29 13.51 7.95 2.53
CA LEU A 29 14.19 8.91 1.66
C LEU A 29 13.39 10.20 1.39
N GLY A 30 12.19 10.32 1.96
CA GLY A 30 11.36 11.54 1.90
C GLY A 30 10.24 11.51 0.85
N VAL A 31 9.98 10.37 0.19
CA VAL A 31 8.80 10.23 -0.68
C VAL A 31 7.54 10.19 0.20
N PRO A 32 6.53 11.03 -0.01
CA PRO A 32 5.32 11.00 0.83
C PRO A 32 4.62 9.63 0.76
N ASP A 33 4.32 9.02 1.91
CA ASP A 33 3.63 7.72 1.98
C ASP A 33 2.37 7.62 1.09
N PRO A 34 1.48 8.63 1.02
CA PRO A 34 0.28 8.58 0.19
C PRO A 34 0.55 8.56 -1.32
N SER A 35 1.77 8.92 -1.74
CA SER A 35 2.17 8.93 -3.16
C SER A 35 2.65 7.57 -3.66
N VAL A 36 2.90 6.61 -2.76
CA VAL A 36 3.40 5.28 -3.10
C VAL A 36 2.31 4.23 -2.94
N LYS A 37 1.97 3.54 -4.03
CA LYS A 37 1.04 2.41 -4.03
C LYS A 37 1.80 1.10 -4.17
N VAL A 38 1.41 0.10 -3.40
CA VAL A 38 1.95 -1.26 -3.47
C VAL A 38 1.02 -2.14 -4.30
N ALA A 39 1.59 -2.93 -5.20
CA ALA A 39 0.90 -3.97 -5.93
C ALA A 39 1.68 -5.29 -5.85
N ALA A 40 0.95 -6.40 -5.68
CA ALA A 40 1.53 -7.72 -5.54
C ALA A 40 0.97 -8.66 -6.62
N VAL A 41 1.81 -8.96 -7.61
CA VAL A 41 1.45 -9.86 -8.71
C VAL A 41 1.76 -11.33 -8.37
N GLY A 42 2.74 -11.58 -7.50
CA GLY A 42 3.19 -12.94 -7.20
C GLY A 42 3.82 -13.63 -8.42
N PRO A 43 3.50 -14.92 -8.66
CA PRO A 43 4.04 -15.71 -9.78
C PRO A 43 3.36 -15.41 -11.13
N ASP A 44 2.21 -14.74 -11.13
CA ASP A 44 1.41 -14.45 -12.33
C ASP A 44 2.09 -13.45 -13.27
N GLY A 45 3.12 -12.75 -12.78
CA GLY A 45 3.94 -11.80 -13.55
C GLY A 45 5.27 -12.37 -14.02
N ALA A 46 5.36 -13.69 -14.21
CA ALA A 46 6.54 -14.35 -14.74
C ALA A 46 6.88 -13.81 -16.14
N ILE A 47 8.18 -13.60 -16.39
CA ILE A 47 8.69 -13.13 -17.69
C ILE A 47 9.32 -14.26 -18.51
N CYS A 48 9.51 -15.41 -17.88
CA CYS A 48 10.13 -16.60 -18.42
C CYS A 48 9.67 -17.78 -17.56
N ASP A 49 9.68 -18.98 -18.13
CA ASP A 49 9.08 -20.19 -17.54
C ASP A 49 10.06 -21.37 -17.47
N GLU A 50 11.31 -21.16 -17.90
CA GLU A 50 12.36 -22.16 -17.89
C GLU A 50 12.72 -22.56 -16.45
N PRO A 51 12.95 -23.86 -16.18
CA PRO A 51 13.35 -24.34 -14.86
C PRO A 51 14.85 -24.08 -14.58
N SER A 52 15.35 -22.89 -14.94
CA SER A 52 16.74 -22.48 -14.77
C SER A 52 16.89 -21.49 -13.61
N ARG A 53 18.09 -21.42 -13.02
CA ARG A 53 18.35 -20.46 -11.93
C ARG A 53 18.29 -19.03 -12.44
N GLU A 54 18.70 -18.84 -13.69
CA GLU A 54 18.70 -17.58 -14.41
C GLU A 54 17.27 -17.06 -14.55
N CYS A 55 16.34 -17.88 -15.03
CA CYS A 55 14.95 -17.49 -15.17
C CYS A 55 14.29 -17.20 -13.81
N GLN A 56 14.56 -18.05 -12.80
CA GLN A 56 14.04 -17.80 -11.46
C GLN A 56 14.55 -16.46 -10.89
N GLN A 57 15.81 -16.12 -11.12
CA GLN A 57 16.37 -14.83 -10.69
C GLN A 57 15.67 -13.65 -11.36
N LEU A 58 15.36 -13.75 -12.65
CA LEU A 58 14.61 -12.74 -13.40
C LEU A 58 13.18 -12.55 -12.87
N ASN A 59 12.55 -13.62 -12.37
CA ASN A 59 11.21 -13.58 -11.79
C ASN A 59 11.18 -13.07 -10.33
N ARG A 60 12.31 -13.14 -9.61
CA ARG A 60 12.46 -12.57 -8.25
C ARG A 60 12.82 -11.08 -8.29
N ARG A 61 11.84 -10.23 -8.60
CA ARG A 61 12.05 -8.78 -8.75
C ARG A 61 10.97 -7.90 -8.08
N VAL A 62 11.31 -6.63 -7.91
CA VAL A 62 10.37 -5.52 -7.64
C VAL A 62 10.51 -4.51 -8.78
N HIS A 63 9.39 -3.96 -9.26
CA HIS A 63 9.38 -2.92 -10.28
C HIS A 63 8.79 -1.64 -9.67
N VAL A 64 9.43 -0.50 -9.91
CA VAL A 64 8.97 0.82 -9.47
C VAL A 64 8.58 1.62 -10.71
N GLU A 65 7.32 2.02 -10.77
CA GLU A 65 6.79 2.86 -11.84
C GLU A 65 6.48 4.26 -11.32
N ILE A 66 7.06 5.29 -11.94
CA ILE A 66 6.81 6.68 -11.58
C ILE A 66 5.73 7.23 -12.53
N ARG A 67 4.60 7.65 -11.98
CA ARG A 67 3.47 8.19 -12.75
C ARG A 67 3.18 9.62 -12.33
N LYS A 68 2.95 10.50 -13.29
CA LYS A 68 2.40 11.83 -13.00
C LYS A 68 0.96 11.66 -12.55
N LEU A 69 0.66 12.08 -11.32
CA LEU A 69 -0.71 12.20 -10.87
C LEU A 69 -1.31 13.45 -11.52
N THR A 70 -1.95 13.28 -12.68
CA THR A 70 -2.87 14.31 -13.16
C THR A 70 -3.97 14.42 -12.11
N HIS A 71 -4.14 15.60 -11.51
CA HIS A 71 -5.22 15.89 -10.58
C HIS A 71 -6.58 15.76 -11.29
N ALA A 72 -7.09 14.55 -11.41
CA ALA A 72 -8.50 14.32 -11.64
C ALA A 72 -9.18 14.41 -10.26
N ALA A 73 -9.69 15.61 -9.96
CA ALA A 73 -10.57 15.97 -8.85
C ALA A 73 -10.27 15.29 -7.50
N ALA A 74 -9.41 15.92 -6.71
CA ALA A 74 -9.39 15.71 -5.26
C ALA A 74 -10.70 16.24 -4.65
N THR A 75 -11.76 15.43 -4.65
CA THR A 75 -12.93 15.69 -3.80
C THR A 75 -12.59 15.26 -2.38
N SER A 76 -12.61 16.24 -1.49
CA SER A 76 -12.31 16.19 -0.07
C SER A 76 -13.12 15.14 0.69
N VAL A 77 -12.44 14.24 1.41
CA VAL A 77 -13.02 13.61 2.60
C VAL A 77 -12.44 14.32 3.81
N ARG A 78 -13.09 15.42 4.21
CA ARG A 78 -12.82 16.09 5.49
C ARG A 78 -14.15 16.61 6.05
N ALA A 79 -14.88 15.74 6.74
CA ALA A 79 -15.83 16.08 7.81
C ALA A 79 -16.52 14.80 8.32
N VAL A 80 -15.98 14.18 9.36
CA VAL A 80 -16.82 13.51 10.36
C VAL A 80 -16.32 13.96 11.74
N SER A 81 -17.05 14.94 12.26
CA SER A 81 -17.38 15.17 13.68
C SER A 81 -16.25 15.49 14.66
N ALA A 82 -15.96 16.80 14.75
CA ALA A 82 -15.62 17.43 16.01
C ALA A 82 -16.82 18.26 16.46
N GLU A 83 -17.63 17.75 17.39
CA GLU A 83 -18.60 18.54 18.17
C GLU A 83 -19.06 17.70 19.37
N GLY A 84 -18.87 18.23 20.58
CA GLY A 84 -19.46 17.64 21.80
C GLY A 84 -18.61 17.66 23.08
N ARG A 85 -18.04 18.80 23.47
CA ARG A 85 -17.67 19.09 24.88
C ARG A 85 -18.00 20.55 25.21
N GLU A 86 -18.90 20.76 26.18
CA GLU A 86 -18.86 21.65 27.36
C GLU A 86 -20.33 21.91 27.84
N SER A 87 -20.81 21.37 28.97
CA SER A 87 -20.74 21.83 30.38
C SER A 87 -21.75 22.93 30.81
N VAL A 88 -22.76 22.49 31.58
CA VAL A 88 -23.24 23.00 32.90
C VAL A 88 -23.69 24.48 33.04
N ARG A 89 -24.99 24.71 33.35
CA ARG A 89 -25.48 25.32 34.62
C ARG A 89 -27.02 25.44 34.70
N ASP A 90 -27.51 25.16 35.92
CA ASP A 90 -28.65 25.74 36.67
C ASP A 90 -29.99 25.98 35.94
N THR A 91 -31.16 25.57 36.45
CA THR A 91 -31.67 25.89 37.79
C THR A 91 -32.71 24.87 38.25
N ASN A 92 -32.57 24.47 39.50
CA ASN A 92 -33.60 23.98 40.40
C ASN A 92 -34.72 25.05 40.54
N ASP A 93 -35.97 24.74 40.24
CA ASP A 93 -37.09 25.24 41.06
C ASP A 93 -38.37 24.41 40.86
N GLN A 94 -39.01 24.16 41.99
CA GLN A 94 -40.20 23.35 42.22
C GLN A 94 -41.42 24.29 42.27
N PRO A 95 -42.66 23.76 42.21
CA PRO A 95 -43.28 23.23 43.42
C PRO A 95 -43.89 21.83 43.27
#